data_AF-A0A5C7KZS4-F1
#
_entry.id   AF-A0A5C7KZS4-F1
#
_cell.length_a   1.000
_cell.length_b   1.000
_cell.length_c   1.000
_cell.angle_alpha   90.00
_cell.angle_beta   90.00
_cell.angle_gamma   90.00
#
_symmetry.space_group_name_H-M   'P 1'
#
loop_
_entity.id
_entity.type
_entity.pdbx_description
1 polymer ?
#
loop_
_entity_poly.entity_id
_entity_poly.type
_entity_poly.pdbx_seq_one_letter_code
_entity_poly.pdbx_strand_id
1 'polypeptide(L)'
;MFVRICKMELMATLVLAHLLADFPLQSNAIAAAKAKSLYGLIVHVMVHVLVLWTLLGFCKSAWALILSVGIAHFIVDWVKKQSPYLCGVRGFLIDQFAHFLCIVVITVIATTRSNLQLSLILPTTLLNLVTILGFSLPAIVLYWIWINTLQDKKSHSALWLRWNNNQLLQIEQSAGLGLILILGIGALLYR
;
A
#
# COMPACT_ATOMS: atom_id res chain seq x y z
N MET A 1 -18.02 -19.23 6.56
CA MET A 1 -17.61 -20.41 5.78
C MET A 1 -16.18 -20.16 5.29
N PHE A 2 -15.20 -20.97 5.71
CA PHE A 2 -13.81 -20.77 5.29
C PHE A 2 -13.63 -21.34 3.88
N VAL A 3 -13.27 -20.47 2.92
CA VAL A 3 -12.95 -20.87 1.54
C VAL A 3 -11.45 -21.07 1.43
N ARG A 4 -10.98 -21.95 0.55
CA ARG A 4 -9.55 -22.02 0.24
C ARG A 4 -9.22 -20.87 -0.71
N ILE A 5 -8.48 -19.86 -0.23
CA ILE A 5 -8.03 -18.76 -1.08
C ILE A 5 -7.08 -19.29 -2.17
N CYS A 6 -7.35 -18.92 -3.42
CA CYS A 6 -6.44 -19.20 -4.52
C CYS A 6 -5.22 -18.27 -4.47
N LYS A 7 -4.06 -18.71 -4.98
CA LYS A 7 -2.82 -17.91 -5.01
C LYS A 7 -3.02 -16.48 -5.56
N MET A 8 -3.87 -16.34 -6.58
CA MET A 8 -4.18 -15.05 -7.20
C MET A 8 -4.96 -14.12 -6.27
N GLU A 9 -5.89 -14.65 -5.50
CA GLU A 9 -6.71 -13.89 -4.54
C GLU A 9 -5.89 -13.42 -3.34
N LEU A 10 -4.98 -14.27 -2.84
CA LEU A 10 -4.05 -13.86 -1.79
C LEU A 10 -3.16 -12.72 -2.29
N MET A 11 -2.60 -12.85 -3.50
CA MET A 11 -1.78 -11.81 -4.11
C MET A 11 -2.56 -10.49 -4.21
N ALA A 12 -3.78 -10.51 -4.76
CA ALA A 12 -4.62 -9.32 -4.87
C ALA A 12 -4.89 -8.70 -3.50
N THR A 13 -5.19 -9.52 -2.50
CA THR A 13 -5.40 -9.07 -1.11
C THR A 13 -4.17 -8.37 -0.53
N LEU A 14 -2.98 -8.95 -0.70
CA LEU A 14 -1.73 -8.38 -0.18
C LEU A 14 -1.36 -7.09 -0.92
N VAL A 15 -1.52 -7.07 -2.25
CA VAL A 15 -1.30 -5.86 -3.07
C VAL A 15 -2.26 -4.76 -2.65
N LEU A 16 -3.56 -5.07 -2.51
CA LEU A 16 -4.55 -4.10 -2.06
C LEU A 16 -4.23 -3.57 -0.66
N ALA A 17 -3.83 -4.43 0.27
CA ALA A 17 -3.45 -4.02 1.63
C ALA A 17 -2.30 -3.00 1.59
N HIS A 18 -1.25 -3.30 0.81
CA HIS A 18 -0.13 -2.40 0.60
C HIS A 18 -0.57 -1.05 -0.01
N LEU A 19 -1.36 -1.10 -1.08
CA LEU A 19 -1.84 0.11 -1.77
C LEU A 19 -2.67 1.00 -0.84
N LEU A 20 -3.55 0.43 -0.02
CA LEU A 20 -4.35 1.22 0.92
C LEU A 20 -3.48 1.81 2.05
N ALA A 21 -2.51 1.05 2.54
CA ALA A 21 -1.69 1.46 3.68
C ALA A 21 -0.64 2.52 3.30
N ASP A 22 0.01 2.41 2.14
CA ASP A 22 1.08 3.34 1.71
C ASP A 22 0.59 4.63 1.10
N PHE A 23 -0.65 4.65 0.60
CA PHE A 23 -1.21 5.79 -0.11
C PHE A 23 -2.29 6.48 0.75
N PRO A 24 -3.58 6.11 0.73
CA PRO A 24 -4.60 6.92 1.37
C PRO A 24 -4.53 6.93 2.90
N LEU A 25 -4.02 5.85 3.51
CA LEU A 25 -3.90 5.77 4.97
C LEU A 25 -2.54 6.29 5.48
N GLN A 26 -1.60 6.58 4.58
CA GLN A 26 -0.35 7.22 4.93
C GLN A 26 -0.49 8.75 4.79
N SER A 27 -0.89 9.40 5.87
CA SER A 27 -0.90 10.87 5.89
C SER A 27 0.51 11.46 5.73
N ASN A 28 0.60 12.72 5.28
CA ASN A 28 1.86 13.46 5.22
C ASN A 28 2.60 13.47 6.56
N ALA A 29 1.85 13.49 7.68
CA ALA A 29 2.42 13.41 9.02
C ALA A 29 3.08 12.05 9.30
N ILE A 30 2.44 10.94 8.91
CA ILE A 30 3.01 9.59 9.04
C ILE A 30 4.24 9.44 8.15
N ALA A 31 4.17 9.91 6.90
CA ALA A 31 5.30 9.90 5.97
C ALA A 31 6.52 10.68 6.52
N ALA A 32 6.29 11.88 7.07
CA ALA A 32 7.33 12.66 7.71
C ALA A 32 7.88 12.00 8.99
N ALA A 33 7.01 11.41 9.81
CA ALA A 33 7.40 10.74 11.05
C ALA A 33 8.24 9.48 10.80
N LYS A 34 7.88 8.66 9.79
CA LYS A 34 8.63 7.43 9.45
C LYS A 34 10.03 7.73 8.92
N ALA A 35 10.17 8.80 8.14
CA ALA A 35 11.47 9.27 7.69
C ALA A 35 12.36 9.72 8.86
N LYS A 36 11.79 10.36 9.88
CA LYS A 36 12.54 10.95 11.01
C LYS A 36 12.86 9.96 12.13
N SER A 37 11.96 9.04 12.45
CA SER A 37 12.04 8.24 13.69
C SER A 37 11.72 6.76 13.48
N LEU A 38 12.27 5.90 14.34
CA LEU A 38 11.90 4.48 14.35
C LEU A 38 10.46 4.30 14.81
N TYR A 39 10.01 5.10 15.78
CA TYR A 39 8.63 5.10 16.25
C TYR A 39 7.63 5.39 15.13
N GLY A 40 7.88 6.42 14.31
CA GLY A 40 7.03 6.73 13.16
C GLY A 40 6.99 5.60 12.12
N LEU A 41 8.10 4.88 11.93
CA LEU A 41 8.13 3.69 11.09
C LEU A 41 7.29 2.55 11.66
N ILE A 42 7.36 2.31 12.97
CA ILE A 42 6.52 1.31 13.64
C ILE A 42 5.03 1.66 13.49
N VAL A 43 4.66 2.93 13.70
CA VAL A 43 3.28 3.40 13.50
C VAL A 43 2.81 3.11 12.08
N HIS A 44 3.63 3.41 11.07
CA HIS A 44 3.32 3.11 9.67
C HIS A 44 3.12 1.61 9.42
N VAL A 45 4.00 0.75 9.95
CA VAL A 45 3.88 -0.71 9.81
C VAL A 45 2.62 -1.25 10.49
N MET A 46 2.18 -0.64 11.60
CA MET A 46 0.93 -1.01 12.25
C MET A 46 -0.29 -0.73 11.36
N VAL A 47 -0.25 0.31 10.51
CA VAL A 47 -1.30 0.54 9.50
C VAL A 47 -1.38 -0.65 8.54
N HIS A 48 -0.25 -1.11 8.01
CA HIS A 48 -0.19 -2.31 7.15
C HIS A 48 -0.77 -3.56 7.82
N VAL A 49 -0.37 -3.81 9.06
CA VAL A 49 -0.86 -4.95 9.86
C VAL A 49 -2.38 -4.88 10.03
N LEU A 50 -2.92 -3.71 10.40
CA LEU A 50 -4.35 -3.52 10.63
C LEU A 50 -5.17 -3.64 9.34
N VAL A 51 -4.71 -3.04 8.25
CA VAL A 51 -5.38 -3.11 6.95
C VAL A 51 -5.44 -4.55 6.46
N LEU A 52 -4.32 -5.26 6.48
CA LEU A 52 -4.28 -6.64 6.03
C LEU A 52 -5.13 -7.56 6.91
N TRP A 53 -5.05 -7.40 8.24
CA TRP A 53 -5.88 -8.19 9.16
C TRP A 53 -7.38 -7.96 8.93
N THR A 54 -7.76 -6.71 8.65
CA THR A 54 -9.13 -6.34 8.27
C THR A 54 -9.53 -7.03 6.98
N LEU A 55 -8.76 -6.92 5.88
CA LEU A 55 -9.09 -7.55 4.60
C LEU A 55 -9.21 -9.09 4.69
N LEU A 56 -8.49 -9.71 5.64
CA LEU A 56 -8.55 -11.14 5.92
C LEU A 56 -9.66 -11.54 6.90
N GLY A 57 -10.64 -10.68 7.20
CA GLY A 57 -11.77 -11.07 8.04
C GLY A 57 -11.45 -11.19 9.52
N PHE A 58 -10.41 -10.50 10.00
CA PHE A 58 -9.86 -10.68 11.35
C PHE A 58 -9.46 -12.13 11.66
N CYS A 59 -9.07 -12.90 10.63
CA CYS A 59 -8.78 -14.32 10.76
C CYS A 59 -7.54 -14.57 11.65
N LYS A 60 -7.73 -15.23 12.80
CA LYS A 60 -6.66 -15.49 13.78
C LYS A 60 -5.59 -16.45 13.25
N SER A 61 -5.91 -17.34 12.33
CA SER A 61 -4.92 -18.25 11.74
C SER A 61 -3.96 -17.55 10.77
N ALA A 62 -4.25 -16.30 10.38
CA ALA A 62 -3.45 -15.53 9.44
C ALA A 62 -2.25 -14.80 10.10
N TRP A 63 -2.05 -14.88 11.41
CA TRP A 63 -1.03 -14.06 12.10
C TRP A 63 0.39 -14.24 11.54
N ALA A 64 0.80 -15.45 11.18
CA ALA A 64 2.11 -15.67 10.59
C ALA A 64 2.28 -14.93 9.25
N LEU A 65 1.24 -14.91 8.41
CA LEU A 65 1.21 -14.16 7.15
C LEU A 65 1.24 -12.65 7.42
N ILE A 66 0.38 -12.16 8.32
CA ILE A 66 0.26 -10.74 8.66
C ILE A 66 1.58 -10.20 9.22
N LEU A 67 2.21 -10.92 10.14
CA LEU A 67 3.51 -10.55 10.71
C LEU A 67 4.62 -10.59 9.66
N SER A 68 4.61 -11.57 8.75
CA SER A 68 5.60 -11.64 7.66
C SER A 68 5.54 -10.41 6.76
N VAL A 69 4.33 -9.95 6.42
CA VAL A 69 4.11 -8.73 5.63
C VAL A 69 4.56 -7.49 6.40
N GLY A 70 4.18 -7.37 7.68
CA GLY A 70 4.60 -6.25 8.52
C GLY A 70 6.13 -6.17 8.68
N ILE A 71 6.81 -7.30 8.89
CA ILE A 71 8.27 -7.37 8.99
C ILE A 71 8.92 -7.00 7.66
N ALA A 72 8.41 -7.51 6.53
CA ALA A 72 8.93 -7.16 5.21
C ALA A 72 8.81 -5.66 4.93
N HIS A 73 7.65 -5.06 5.21
CA HIS A 73 7.44 -3.61 5.09
C HIS A 73 8.42 -2.83 5.96
N PHE A 74 8.57 -3.22 7.22
CA PHE A 74 9.50 -2.59 8.14
C PHE A 74 10.94 -2.61 7.58
N ILE A 75 11.40 -3.75 7.09
CA ILE A 75 12.76 -3.91 6.56
C ILE A 75 12.97 -3.02 5.33
N VAL A 76 12.05 -3.07 4.35
CA VAL A 76 12.18 -2.28 3.11
C VAL A 76 12.22 -0.78 3.43
N ASP A 77 11.30 -0.28 4.25
CA ASP A 77 11.23 1.13 4.61
C ASP A 77 12.44 1.56 5.46
N TRP A 78 12.91 0.70 6.37
CA TRP A 78 14.10 0.97 7.16
C TRP A 78 15.34 1.07 6.28
N VAL A 79 15.55 0.14 5.34
CA VAL A 79 16.67 0.18 4.38
C VAL A 79 16.62 1.44 3.51
N LYS A 80 15.43 1.80 3.00
CA LYS A 80 15.23 3.03 2.23
C LYS A 80 15.60 4.26 3.05
N LYS A 81 15.19 4.33 4.32
CA LYS A 81 15.55 5.41 5.23
C LYS A 81 17.07 5.57 5.42
N GLN A 82 17.83 4.47 5.42
CA GLN A 82 19.30 4.52 5.51
C GLN A 82 20.00 4.87 4.19
N SER A 83 19.27 4.98 3.08
CA SER A 83 19.81 5.09 1.73
C SER A 83 19.52 6.47 1.13
N PRO A 84 20.28 7.53 1.47
CA PRO A 84 19.99 8.90 1.05
C PRO A 84 20.04 9.11 -0.48
N TYR A 85 20.69 8.21 -1.22
CA TYR A 85 20.74 8.22 -2.68
C TYR A 85 19.46 7.68 -3.36
N LEU A 86 18.55 7.05 -2.60
CA LEU A 86 17.24 6.60 -3.09
C LEU A 86 16.21 7.73 -2.96
N CYS A 87 16.30 8.72 -3.85
CA CYS A 87 15.41 9.89 -3.86
C CYS A 87 14.66 10.05 -5.20
N GLY A 88 13.65 10.93 -5.18
CA GLY A 88 12.84 11.28 -6.35
C GLY A 88 12.18 10.05 -7.00
N VAL A 89 12.06 10.09 -8.33
CA VAL A 89 11.43 9.02 -9.12
C VAL A 89 12.15 7.69 -8.95
N ARG A 90 13.49 7.68 -8.99
CA ARG A 90 14.29 6.45 -8.85
C ARG A 90 14.05 5.79 -7.50
N GLY A 91 14.11 6.57 -6.42
CA GLY A 91 13.86 6.07 -5.06
C GLY A 91 12.46 5.49 -4.91
N PHE A 92 11.45 6.16 -5.47
CA PHE A 92 10.07 5.69 -5.45
C PHE A 92 9.89 4.37 -6.23
N LEU A 93 10.43 4.26 -7.44
CA LEU A 93 10.28 3.02 -8.24
C LEU A 93 10.98 1.82 -7.58
N ILE A 94 12.17 2.02 -7.01
CA ILE A 94 12.90 0.95 -6.30
C ILE A 94 12.13 0.52 -5.06
N ASP A 95 11.55 1.46 -4.33
CA ASP A 95 10.72 1.19 -3.15
C ASP A 95 9.47 0.37 -3.47
N GLN A 96 8.68 0.80 -4.47
CA GLN A 96 7.49 0.07 -4.92
C GLN A 96 7.84 -1.32 -5.44
N PHE A 97 8.96 -1.47 -6.16
CA PHE A 97 9.43 -2.76 -6.63
C PHE A 97 9.84 -3.69 -5.48
N ALA A 98 10.55 -3.17 -4.47
CA ALA A 98 10.97 -3.96 -3.31
C ALA A 98 9.76 -4.48 -2.51
N HIS A 99 8.77 -3.63 -2.24
CA HIS A 99 7.53 -4.03 -1.58
C HIS A 99 6.76 -5.07 -2.39
N PHE A 100 6.60 -4.86 -3.70
CA PHE A 100 5.94 -5.82 -4.58
C PHE A 100 6.66 -7.17 -4.62
N LEU A 101 7.99 -7.18 -4.65
CA LEU A 101 8.79 -8.40 -4.61
C LEU A 101 8.58 -9.16 -3.28
N CYS A 102 8.56 -8.46 -2.15
CA CYS A 102 8.22 -9.05 -0.85
C CYS A 102 6.84 -9.71 -0.86
N ILE A 103 5.83 -9.02 -1.42
CA ILE A 103 4.46 -9.56 -1.56
C ILE A 103 4.45 -10.84 -2.39
N VAL A 104 5.17 -10.87 -3.52
CA VAL A 104 5.27 -12.06 -4.37
C VAL A 104 5.89 -13.24 -3.62
N VAL A 105 7.03 -13.00 -2.95
CA VAL A 105 7.75 -14.04 -2.19
C VAL A 105 6.88 -14.58 -1.05
N ILE A 106 6.25 -13.70 -0.27
CA ILE A 106 5.37 -14.09 0.84
C ILE A 106 4.19 -14.90 0.32
N THR A 107 3.56 -14.48 -0.79
CA THR A 107 2.44 -15.22 -1.40
C THR A 107 2.86 -16.63 -1.81
N VAL A 108 4.02 -16.77 -2.45
CA VAL A 108 4.53 -18.08 -2.89
C VAL A 108 4.81 -18.98 -1.69
N ILE A 109 5.48 -18.48 -0.66
CA ILE A 109 5.79 -19.25 0.56
C ILE A 109 4.50 -19.68 1.26
N ALA A 110 3.56 -18.74 1.47
CA ALA A 110 2.30 -19.01 2.16
C ALA A 110 1.47 -20.07 1.41
N THR A 111 1.34 -19.96 0.09
CA THR A 111 0.54 -20.90 -0.70
C THR A 111 1.18 -22.27 -0.90
N THR A 112 2.51 -22.37 -0.83
CA THR A 112 3.22 -23.64 -1.03
C THR A 112 3.38 -24.43 0.27
N ARG A 113 3.61 -23.75 1.40
CA ARG A 113 3.96 -24.41 2.67
C ARG A 113 2.78 -24.60 3.62
N SER A 114 1.66 -23.90 3.42
CA SER A 114 0.57 -23.89 4.38
C SER A 114 -0.78 -24.25 3.76
N ASN A 115 -1.57 -25.02 4.51
CA ASN A 115 -3.00 -25.20 4.24
C ASN A 115 -3.80 -24.02 4.82
N LEU A 116 -3.40 -22.78 4.48
CA LEU A 116 -4.06 -21.57 4.96
C LEU A 116 -5.51 -21.54 4.46
N GLN A 117 -6.45 -21.76 5.37
CA GLN A 117 -7.87 -21.56 5.15
C GLN A 117 -8.22 -20.13 5.55
N LEU A 118 -8.40 -19.27 4.56
CA LEU A 118 -8.68 -17.86 4.74
C LEU A 118 -10.05 -17.55 4.14
N SER A 119 -10.89 -16.81 4.85
CA SER A 119 -12.11 -16.28 4.26
C SER A 119 -11.84 -14.86 3.79
N LEU A 120 -11.99 -14.61 2.48
CA LEU A 120 -12.05 -13.24 1.98
C LEU A 120 -13.34 -12.58 2.48
N ILE A 121 -13.24 -11.31 2.86
CA ILE A 121 -14.43 -10.49 3.13
C ILE A 121 -15.16 -10.13 1.83
N LEU A 122 -14.43 -10.03 0.72
CA LEU A 122 -14.93 -9.51 -0.54
C LEU A 122 -15.07 -10.63 -1.57
N PRO A 123 -16.06 -10.54 -2.48
CA PRO A 123 -16.10 -11.42 -3.63
C PRO A 123 -14.89 -11.15 -4.54
N THR A 124 -14.36 -12.19 -5.18
CA THR A 124 -13.14 -12.15 -5.99
C THR A 124 -13.18 -11.09 -7.09
N THR A 125 -14.34 -10.90 -7.73
CA THR A 125 -14.52 -9.87 -8.76
C THR A 125 -14.31 -8.47 -8.19
N LEU A 126 -14.93 -8.16 -7.04
CA LEU A 126 -14.80 -6.85 -6.41
C LEU A 126 -13.36 -6.63 -5.93
N LEU A 127 -12.74 -7.64 -5.30
CA LEU A 127 -11.34 -7.60 -4.87
C LEU A 127 -10.40 -7.26 -6.04
N ASN A 128 -10.56 -7.93 -7.18
CA ASN A 128 -9.71 -7.66 -8.35
C ASN A 128 -9.95 -6.26 -8.92
N LEU A 129 -11.22 -5.83 -9.02
CA LEU A 129 -11.56 -4.49 -9.51
C LEU A 129 -10.95 -3.38 -8.65
N VAL A 130 -11.14 -3.43 -7.34
CA VAL A 130 -10.58 -2.41 -6.43
C VAL A 130 -9.06 -2.47 -6.36
N THR A 131 -8.44 -3.64 -6.53
CA THR A 131 -6.98 -3.77 -6.62
C THR A 131 -6.45 -3.09 -7.88
N ILE A 132 -7.11 -3.31 -9.03
CA ILE A 132 -6.74 -2.66 -10.30
C ILE A 132 -6.90 -1.14 -10.18
N LEU A 133 -8.02 -0.66 -9.64
CA LEU A 133 -8.23 0.77 -9.41
C LEU A 133 -7.21 1.34 -8.41
N GLY A 134 -6.80 0.57 -7.41
CA GLY A 134 -5.81 0.97 -6.42
C GLY A 134 -4.45 1.32 -7.03
N PHE A 135 -4.06 0.74 -8.17
CA PHE A 135 -2.81 1.10 -8.86
C PHE A 135 -2.81 2.53 -9.42
N SER A 136 -3.97 3.19 -9.51
CA SER A 136 -4.01 4.62 -9.84
C SER A 136 -3.36 5.50 -8.75
N LEU A 137 -3.37 5.06 -7.49
CA LEU A 137 -2.80 5.81 -6.35
C LEU A 137 -1.27 6.00 -6.47
N PRO A 138 -0.44 4.93 -6.61
CA PRO A 138 0.99 5.10 -6.86
C PRO A 138 1.28 5.86 -8.15
N ALA A 139 0.42 5.76 -9.17
CA ALA A 139 0.60 6.51 -10.42
C ALA A 139 0.44 8.03 -10.21
N ILE A 140 -0.55 8.46 -9.43
CA ILE A 140 -0.74 9.87 -9.05
C ILE A 140 0.46 10.37 -8.25
N VAL A 141 0.92 9.60 -7.25
CA VAL A 141 2.09 9.97 -6.44
C VAL A 141 3.37 10.02 -7.28
N LEU A 142 3.59 9.05 -8.17
CA LEU A 142 4.73 9.03 -9.08
C LEU A 142 4.73 10.28 -9.97
N TYR A 143 3.58 10.64 -10.54
CA TYR A 143 3.42 11.85 -11.34
C TYR A 143 3.74 13.11 -10.53
N TRP A 144 3.26 13.18 -9.28
CA TRP A 144 3.58 14.26 -8.35
C TRP A 144 5.09 14.35 -8.05
N ILE A 145 5.76 13.22 -7.76
CA ILE A 145 7.22 13.18 -7.54
C ILE A 145 7.98 13.63 -8.78
N TRP A 146 7.54 13.18 -9.96
CA TRP A 146 8.18 13.54 -11.23
C TRP A 146 8.10 15.04 -11.50
N ILE A 147 6.93 15.65 -11.34
CA ILE A 147 6.75 17.11 -11.45
C ILE A 147 7.68 17.86 -10.49
N ASN A 148 7.73 17.44 -9.22
CA ASN A 148 8.57 18.10 -8.22
C ASN A 148 10.08 17.96 -8.54
N THR A 149 10.47 16.83 -9.13
CA THR A 149 11.86 16.62 -9.59
C THR A 149 12.21 17.54 -10.78
N LEU A 150 11.24 17.89 -11.62
CA LEU A 150 11.43 18.83 -12.74
C LEU A 150 11.48 20.30 -12.28
N GLN A 151 10.68 20.67 -11.27
CA GLN A 151 10.67 22.03 -10.71
C GLN A 151 12.02 22.41 -10.09
N ASP A 152 12.69 21.47 -9.43
CA ASP A 152 14.03 21.69 -8.85
C ASP A 152 15.09 22.06 -9.91
N LYS A 153 14.85 21.72 -11.18
CA LYS A 153 15.76 21.98 -12.31
C LYS A 153 15.37 23.18 -13.18
N LYS A 154 14.13 23.70 -13.10
CA LYS A 154 13.65 24.84 -13.91
C LYS A 154 12.89 25.84 -13.06
N SER A 155 13.35 27.09 -13.11
CA SER A 155 12.82 28.29 -12.43
C SER A 155 11.28 28.31 -12.24
N HIS A 156 10.88 28.70 -11.03
CA HIS A 156 9.56 28.63 -10.37
C HIS A 156 8.35 29.36 -11.03
N SER A 157 8.34 29.65 -12.34
CA SER A 157 7.42 30.66 -12.91
C SER A 157 6.02 30.19 -13.35
N ALA A 158 5.74 28.89 -13.52
CA ALA A 158 4.41 28.46 -13.97
C ALA A 158 3.43 28.26 -12.79
N LEU A 159 2.40 29.10 -12.68
CA LEU A 159 1.32 28.99 -11.69
C LEU A 159 0.66 27.59 -11.67
N TRP A 160 0.55 26.95 -12.85
CA TRP A 160 0.02 25.59 -13.00
C TRP A 160 0.85 24.54 -12.24
N LEU A 161 2.18 24.67 -12.21
CA LEU A 161 3.09 23.75 -11.51
C LEU A 161 2.89 23.79 -9.98
N ARG A 162 2.64 25.00 -9.43
CA ARG A 162 2.37 25.18 -8.00
C ARG A 162 0.99 24.65 -7.59
N TRP A 163 -0.03 24.89 -8.43
CA TRP A 163 -1.38 24.37 -8.18
C TRP A 163 -1.38 22.84 -8.14
N ASN A 164 -0.73 22.19 -9.11
CA ASN A 164 -0.68 20.74 -9.20
C ASN A 164 0.03 20.11 -7.98
N ASN A 165 1.08 20.77 -7.48
CA ASN A 165 1.84 20.30 -6.32
C ASN A 165 0.99 20.22 -5.04
N ASN A 166 0.08 21.17 -4.84
CA ASN A 166 -0.72 21.26 -3.62
C ASN A 166 -1.97 20.37 -3.63
N GLN A 167 -2.46 19.98 -4.82
CA GLN A 167 -3.75 19.31 -4.99
C GLN A 167 -3.63 17.80 -5.23
N LEU A 168 -2.57 17.33 -5.90
CA LEU A 168 -2.46 15.92 -6.29
C LEU A 168 -2.47 14.94 -5.11
N LEU A 169 -1.83 15.29 -3.99
CA LEU A 169 -1.85 14.46 -2.77
C LEU A 169 -3.25 14.42 -2.14
N GLN A 170 -4.01 15.52 -2.19
CA GLN A 170 -5.38 15.54 -1.69
C GLN A 170 -6.32 14.70 -2.57
N ILE A 171 -6.10 14.74 -3.89
CA ILE A 171 -6.84 13.92 -4.85
C ILE A 171 -6.55 12.44 -4.62
N GLU A 172 -5.29 12.06 -4.43
CA GLU A 172 -4.90 10.68 -4.09
C GLU A 172 -5.60 10.20 -2.82
N GLN A 173 -5.53 10.96 -1.73
CA GLN A 173 -6.19 10.61 -0.47
C GLN A 173 -7.71 10.50 -0.63
N SER A 174 -8.33 11.42 -1.36
CA SER A 174 -9.78 11.39 -1.63
C SER A 174 -10.19 10.18 -2.46
N ALA A 175 -9.40 9.84 -3.49
CA ALA A 175 -9.64 8.67 -4.32
C ALA A 175 -9.51 7.38 -3.51
N GLY A 176 -8.49 7.27 -2.65
CA GLY A 176 -8.32 6.10 -1.81
C GLY A 176 -9.36 5.99 -0.68
N LEU A 177 -9.87 7.10 -0.13
CA LEU A 177 -11.05 7.08 0.76
C LEU A 177 -12.29 6.54 0.03
N GLY A 178 -12.48 6.91 -1.25
CA GLY A 178 -13.52 6.34 -2.10
C GLY A 178 -13.39 4.82 -2.26
N LEU A 179 -12.16 4.32 -2.48
CA LEU A 179 -11.90 2.87 -2.53
C LEU A 179 -12.21 2.19 -1.19
N ILE A 180 -11.81 2.77 -0.06
CA ILE A 180 -12.12 2.25 1.29
C ILE A 180 -13.64 2.20 1.52
N LEU A 181 -14.38 3.21 1.05
CA LEU A 181 -15.85 3.21 1.15
C LEU A 181 -16.48 2.09 0.31
N ILE A 182 -16.04 1.90 -0.94
CA ILE A 182 -16.48 0.80 -1.81
C ILE A 182 -16.21 -0.55 -1.14
N LEU A 183 -15.04 -0.70 -0.53
CA LEU A 183 -14.67 -1.89 0.23
C LEU A 183 -15.58 -2.13 1.43
N GLY A 184 -15.87 -1.09 2.21
CA GLY A 184 -16.77 -1.18 3.36
C GLY A 184 -18.20 -1.57 2.96
N ILE A 185 -18.73 -0.95 1.91
CA ILE A 185 -20.06 -1.28 1.37
C ILE A 185 -20.08 -2.71 0.82
N GLY A 186 -19.07 -3.10 0.04
CA GLY A 186 -18.94 -4.47 -0.47
C GLY A 186 -18.88 -5.49 0.66
N ALA A 187 -18.07 -5.24 1.69
CA ALA A 187 -17.98 -6.11 2.85
C ALA A 187 -19.32 -6.29 3.59
N LEU A 188 -20.19 -5.28 3.60
CA LEU A 188 -21.52 -5.35 4.21
C LEU A 188 -22.54 -6.09 3.32
N LEU A 189 -22.48 -5.88 2.00
CA LEU A 189 -23.44 -6.47 1.05
C LEU A 189 -23.21 -7.97 0.80
N TYR A 190 -21.98 -8.45 0.95
CA TYR A 190 -21.58 -9.83 0.64
C TYR A 190 -21.31 -10.69 1.90
N ARG A 191 -21.73 -10.20 3.08
CA ARG A 191 -21.64 -10.94 4.35
C ARG A 191 -22.87 -11.80 4.58
#